data_AF-A0A653CAD7-F1
#
_entry.id   AF-A0A653CAD7-F1
#
_cell.length_a   1.000
_cell.length_b   1.000
_cell.length_c   1.000
_cell.angle_alpha   90.00
_cell.angle_beta   90.00
_cell.angle_gamma   90.00
#
_symmetry.space_group_name_H-M   'P 1'
#
loop_
_entity.id
_entity.type
_entity.pdbx_description
1 polymer ?
#
loop_
_entity_poly.entity_id
_entity_poly.type
_entity_poly.pdbx_seq_one_letter_code
_entity_poly.pdbx_strand_id
1 'polypeptide(L)'
;MEKEDSKKIKKELATKQMKVSGVAHLNHVGKRLSARQTGPDCSCLRFKCFTTINENLRQTLLTQFNSMTSKDEQDAHLVGLIAMSAPERRRPRKILAESSSEAASGPNTNMMKAFSNSATYSYKIRADGDEYPVCFKAFLSIFGVTRARVRRLQQHLLLYGKSPHDMRGKHNNRPKKTPNHVLKLIESHISSFKARQSHYSRRKNPDRLYLPEMLSVKTMYKMFLNKYRIKISYKEYWSVFNTSFNIKFGLPRSDTCTICDRLMSQQNLCSNLEERRKIETERNIHLCRADKFYEIKRKCKLKAQQGLIMCLSFDYMQNLPLPHIQSSEVFFASQLWYYVFGVHDLATNDATIFVYDETTGKKGQNDVTSLLLQYFNKTDVTKDDLVLFSDGCPGQNKNYVMVRFLYALVHIFKVFKTITYYFPIRGHSRLPNDQYFSLIEAKKRKNMAEVQSDWDRLILEAREKPSPFNLVKVPQSNFFNMSEALKPYFLSNSKPPMKIKGVRVIRISADKDYIQCKSNYTGGWDTIQIRNRKKLPSNLTLSPLYEGEIQIKPQKLAFLRNLAKCLQNPGNVRYYTSLQSGQEESTSSGSGEVELDSDDNSSGAED
;
A
#
# COMPACT_ATOMS: atom_id res chain seq x y z
N MET A 1 5.01 1.05 -15.77
CA MET A 1 4.73 1.30 -17.20
C MET A 1 5.94 1.85 -17.94
N GLU A 2 6.70 2.81 -17.40
CA GLU A 2 7.94 3.31 -18.03
C GLU A 2 8.94 2.22 -18.40
N LYS A 3 9.13 1.18 -17.55
CA LYS A 3 10.02 0.05 -17.88
C LYS A 3 9.49 -0.83 -19.03
N GLU A 4 8.18 -0.95 -19.20
CA GLU A 4 7.58 -1.74 -20.29
C GLU A 4 7.52 -0.95 -21.61
N ASP A 5 7.17 0.33 -21.55
CA ASP A 5 7.21 1.22 -22.71
C ASP A 5 8.66 1.46 -23.17
N SER A 6 9.61 1.61 -22.25
CA SER A 6 11.05 1.66 -22.57
C SER A 6 11.54 0.36 -23.21
N LYS A 7 11.11 -0.81 -22.72
CA LYS A 7 11.43 -2.10 -23.34
C LYS A 7 10.84 -2.23 -24.75
N LYS A 8 9.61 -1.77 -24.96
CA LYS A 8 8.93 -1.80 -26.26
C LYS A 8 9.61 -0.86 -27.26
N ILE A 9 9.93 0.36 -26.85
CA ILE A 9 10.67 1.34 -27.66
C ILE A 9 12.06 0.81 -28.02
N LYS A 10 12.79 0.22 -27.07
CA LYS A 10 14.10 -0.41 -27.32
C LYS A 10 14.00 -1.57 -28.31
N LYS A 11 12.97 -2.41 -28.22
CA LYS A 11 12.74 -3.54 -29.15
C LYS A 11 12.42 -3.05 -30.57
N GLU A 12 11.62 -2.00 -30.72
CA GLU A 12 11.29 -1.41 -32.02
C GLU A 12 12.51 -0.74 -32.67
N LEU A 13 13.32 0.00 -31.90
CA LEU A 13 14.59 0.58 -32.35
C LEU A 13 15.58 -0.50 -32.82
N ALA A 14 15.77 -1.57 -32.02
CA ALA A 14 16.64 -2.67 -32.38
C ALA A 14 16.19 -3.37 -33.68
N THR A 15 14.87 -3.57 -33.87
CA THR A 15 14.33 -4.17 -35.09
C THR A 15 14.52 -3.27 -36.32
N LYS A 16 14.44 -1.94 -36.15
CA LYS A 16 14.72 -0.98 -37.23
C LYS A 16 16.19 -1.04 -37.65
N GLN A 17 17.11 -1.14 -36.69
CA GLN A 17 18.55 -1.24 -36.94
C GLN A 17 18.91 -2.56 -37.66
N MET A 18 18.34 -3.69 -37.21
CA MET A 18 18.53 -5.00 -37.87
C MET A 18 18.06 -5.01 -39.34
N LYS A 19 16.99 -4.25 -39.67
CA LYS A 19 16.52 -4.10 -41.06
C LYS A 19 17.48 -3.28 -41.92
N VAL A 20 18.17 -2.30 -41.34
CA VAL A 20 19.15 -1.48 -42.03
C VAL A 20 20.40 -2.31 -42.29
N SER A 21 20.94 -2.97 -41.26
CA SER A 21 22.13 -3.83 -41.37
C SER A 21 21.92 -5.13 -42.15
N GLY A 22 20.68 -5.44 -42.54
CA GLY A 22 20.38 -6.60 -43.37
C GLY A 22 20.51 -7.94 -42.65
N VAL A 23 20.58 -7.96 -41.32
CA VAL A 23 20.69 -9.21 -40.55
C VAL A 23 19.34 -9.92 -40.41
N ALA A 24 19.40 -11.24 -40.17
CA ALA A 24 18.21 -12.03 -39.90
C ALA A 24 17.48 -11.52 -38.65
N HIS A 25 16.17 -11.34 -38.72
CA HIS A 25 15.39 -10.76 -37.62
C HIS A 25 13.95 -11.27 -37.60
N LEU A 26 13.28 -11.11 -36.46
CA LEU A 26 11.85 -11.41 -36.31
C LEU A 26 11.04 -10.18 -36.73
N ASN A 27 10.00 -10.38 -37.53
CA ASN A 27 9.05 -9.31 -37.85
C ASN A 27 8.05 -9.08 -36.69
N HIS A 28 7.17 -8.09 -36.84
CA HIS A 28 6.17 -7.72 -35.82
C HIS A 28 5.12 -8.82 -35.54
N VAL A 29 5.02 -9.83 -36.42
CA VAL A 29 4.13 -11.00 -36.29
C VAL A 29 4.90 -12.22 -35.75
N GLY A 30 6.20 -12.08 -35.42
CA GLY A 30 7.03 -13.17 -34.90
C GLY A 30 7.60 -14.12 -35.96
N LYS A 31 7.46 -13.82 -37.25
CA LYS A 31 8.06 -14.62 -38.34
C LYS A 31 9.53 -14.25 -38.53
N ARG A 32 10.41 -15.25 -38.59
CA ARG A 32 11.85 -15.10 -38.86
C ARG A 32 12.08 -14.78 -40.34
N LEU A 33 12.77 -13.67 -40.60
CA LEU A 33 13.25 -13.27 -41.92
C LEU A 33 14.74 -13.56 -42.01
N SER A 34 15.18 -14.10 -43.15
CA SER A 34 16.59 -14.36 -43.44
C SER A 34 17.37 -13.06 -43.58
N ALA A 35 18.70 -13.15 -43.48
CA ALA A 35 19.57 -12.04 -43.80
C ALA A 35 19.41 -11.61 -45.26
N ARG A 36 19.64 -10.34 -45.55
CA ARG A 36 19.61 -9.78 -46.89
C ARG A 36 20.74 -10.40 -47.71
N GLN A 37 20.37 -10.97 -48.84
CA GLN A 37 21.29 -11.60 -49.78
C GLN A 37 21.02 -11.06 -51.19
N THR A 38 22.01 -11.20 -52.06
CA THR A 38 21.83 -10.96 -53.48
C THR A 38 20.76 -11.90 -54.02
N GLY A 39 19.83 -11.36 -54.80
CA GLY A 39 18.72 -12.12 -55.38
C GLY A 39 19.13 -12.98 -56.59
N PRO A 40 18.14 -13.52 -57.33
CA PRO A 40 18.41 -14.32 -58.52
C PRO A 40 19.01 -13.49 -59.66
N ASP A 41 19.70 -14.16 -60.59
CA ASP A 41 20.20 -13.56 -61.81
C ASP A 41 19.07 -12.90 -62.62
N CYS A 42 19.36 -11.72 -63.15
CA CYS A 42 18.47 -10.98 -64.03
C CYS A 42 18.36 -11.56 -65.46
N SER A 43 19.31 -12.41 -65.86
CA SER A 43 19.44 -13.06 -67.18
C SER A 43 19.33 -12.09 -68.36
N CYS A 44 19.78 -10.84 -68.19
CA CYS A 44 19.60 -9.80 -69.19
C CYS A 44 20.67 -9.88 -70.29
N LEU A 45 20.24 -9.94 -71.56
CA LEU A 45 21.16 -10.01 -72.70
C LEU A 45 21.79 -8.65 -73.05
N ARG A 46 21.12 -7.55 -72.72
CA ARG A 46 21.52 -6.18 -73.07
C ARG A 46 22.77 -5.70 -72.34
N PHE A 47 22.80 -5.88 -71.02
CA PHE A 47 23.89 -5.40 -70.16
C PHE A 47 24.71 -6.53 -69.54
N LYS A 48 24.28 -7.79 -69.74
CA LYS A 48 24.90 -9.00 -69.17
C LYS A 48 25.27 -8.81 -67.68
N CYS A 49 24.37 -8.21 -66.90
CA CYS A 49 24.72 -7.60 -65.60
C CYS A 49 25.43 -8.56 -64.63
N PHE A 50 25.02 -9.83 -64.57
CA PHE A 50 25.60 -10.82 -63.65
C PHE A 50 26.88 -11.47 -64.17
N THR A 51 27.17 -11.32 -65.46
CA THR A 51 28.46 -11.67 -66.06
C THR A 51 29.46 -10.54 -65.86
N THR A 52 29.03 -9.29 -66.08
CA THR A 52 29.86 -8.09 -65.92
C THR A 52 30.21 -7.82 -64.46
N ILE A 53 29.25 -7.98 -63.56
CA ILE A 53 29.42 -7.72 -62.13
C ILE A 53 29.54 -9.08 -61.46
N ASN A 54 30.76 -9.57 -61.26
CA ASN A 54 31.00 -10.90 -60.72
C ASN A 54 30.50 -11.06 -59.27
N GLU A 55 30.45 -12.30 -58.77
CA GLU A 55 29.89 -12.60 -57.44
C GLU A 55 30.61 -11.87 -56.31
N ASN A 56 31.94 -11.82 -56.34
CA ASN A 56 32.72 -11.12 -55.31
C ASN A 56 32.36 -9.64 -55.24
N LEU A 57 32.22 -8.98 -56.39
CA LEU A 57 31.85 -7.58 -56.46
C LEU A 57 30.41 -7.35 -55.97
N ARG A 58 29.48 -8.24 -56.30
CA ARG A 58 28.10 -8.18 -55.78
C ARG A 58 28.06 -8.28 -54.25
N GLN A 59 28.86 -9.18 -53.67
CA GLN A 59 28.97 -9.33 -52.22
C GLN A 59 29.59 -8.10 -51.55
N THR A 60 30.62 -7.50 -52.16
CA THR A 60 31.22 -6.24 -51.67
C THR A 60 30.20 -5.10 -51.67
N LEU A 61 29.46 -4.92 -52.77
CA LEU A 61 28.43 -3.88 -52.88
C LEU A 61 27.30 -4.07 -51.85
N LEU A 62 26.87 -5.31 -51.65
CA LEU A 62 25.85 -5.62 -50.65
C LEU A 62 26.35 -5.38 -49.22
N THR A 63 27.61 -5.72 -48.95
CA THR A 63 28.26 -5.48 -47.64
C THR A 63 28.38 -4.00 -47.35
N GLN A 64 28.84 -3.19 -48.31
CA GLN A 64 28.90 -1.72 -48.19
C GLN A 64 27.51 -1.11 -48.02
N PHE A 65 26.49 -1.62 -48.72
CA PHE A 65 25.12 -1.15 -48.56
C PHE A 65 24.55 -1.48 -47.18
N ASN A 66 24.91 -2.62 -46.60
CA ASN A 66 24.48 -3.05 -45.27
C ASN A 66 25.26 -2.38 -44.13
N SER A 67 26.45 -1.80 -44.38
CA SER A 67 27.23 -1.09 -43.36
C SER A 67 26.74 0.34 -43.09
N MET A 68 25.87 0.89 -43.94
CA MET A 68 25.25 2.20 -43.73
C MET A 68 24.43 2.25 -42.44
N THR A 69 24.47 3.37 -41.73
CA THR A 69 23.96 3.47 -40.35
C THR A 69 22.44 3.72 -40.30
N SER A 70 21.89 4.32 -41.34
CA SER A 70 20.47 4.69 -41.40
C SER A 70 19.79 4.27 -42.70
N LYS A 71 18.46 4.17 -42.65
CA LYS A 71 17.65 3.95 -43.86
C LYS A 71 17.75 5.14 -44.81
N ASP A 72 17.85 6.36 -44.28
CA ASP A 72 17.95 7.58 -45.08
C ASP A 72 19.25 7.58 -45.90
N GLU A 73 20.37 7.16 -45.30
CA GLU A 73 21.65 6.93 -46.01
C GLU A 73 21.51 5.87 -47.11
N GLN A 74 20.90 4.72 -46.81
CA GLN A 74 20.66 3.68 -47.81
C GLN A 74 19.78 4.18 -48.97
N ASP A 75 18.70 4.89 -48.66
CA ASP A 75 17.77 5.40 -49.67
C ASP A 75 18.43 6.52 -50.50
N ALA A 76 19.26 7.37 -49.89
CA ALA A 76 20.06 8.38 -50.61
C ALA A 76 21.12 7.74 -51.53
N HIS A 77 21.81 6.70 -51.06
CA HIS A 77 22.74 5.94 -51.88
C HIS A 77 22.06 5.33 -53.10
N LEU A 78 20.91 4.67 -52.91
CA LEU A 78 20.15 4.10 -54.03
C LEU A 78 19.63 5.18 -55.00
N VAL A 79 19.23 6.35 -54.50
CA VAL A 79 18.82 7.47 -55.36
C VAL A 79 19.99 7.98 -56.21
N GLY A 80 21.20 8.08 -55.64
CA GLY A 80 22.40 8.48 -56.39
C GLY A 80 22.79 7.52 -57.52
N LEU A 81 22.26 6.30 -57.51
CA LEU A 81 22.45 5.27 -58.54
C LEU A 81 21.31 5.22 -59.57
N ILE A 82 20.28 6.06 -59.42
CA ILE A 82 19.13 6.15 -60.33
C ILE A 82 19.23 7.47 -61.09
N ALA A 83 19.30 7.41 -62.42
CA ALA A 83 19.16 8.58 -63.27
C ALA A 83 17.73 8.66 -63.82
N MET A 84 17.17 9.87 -63.83
CA MET A 84 15.83 10.17 -64.31
C MET A 84 15.92 11.06 -65.55
N SER A 85 15.24 10.66 -66.63
CA SER A 85 15.15 11.42 -67.88
C SER A 85 13.71 11.57 -68.33
N ALA A 86 13.44 12.59 -69.16
CA ALA A 86 12.15 12.74 -69.80
C ALA A 86 11.97 11.69 -70.91
N PRO A 87 10.75 11.15 -71.12
CA PRO A 87 10.51 10.14 -72.15
C PRO A 87 10.63 10.75 -73.56
N GLU A 88 11.58 10.26 -74.37
CA GLU A 88 11.89 10.76 -75.72
C GLU A 88 10.81 10.52 -76.78
N ARG A 89 9.96 9.48 -76.62
CA ARG A 89 8.85 9.18 -77.54
C ARG A 89 7.62 8.71 -76.76
N ARG A 90 6.47 9.34 -77.02
CA ARG A 90 5.15 8.89 -76.50
C ARG A 90 4.43 8.13 -77.61
N ARG A 91 4.11 6.84 -77.40
CA ARG A 91 3.18 6.13 -78.29
C ARG A 91 1.76 6.60 -77.98
N PRO A 92 0.98 7.13 -78.94
CA PRO A 92 -0.45 7.34 -78.72
C PRO A 92 -1.11 5.98 -78.51
N ARG A 93 -1.86 5.82 -77.42
CA ARG A 93 -2.72 4.66 -77.20
C ARG A 93 -4.15 5.03 -77.54
N LYS A 94 -4.82 4.14 -78.27
CA LYS A 94 -6.27 4.14 -78.45
C LYS A 94 -6.92 4.12 -77.06
N ILE A 95 -7.61 5.19 -76.70
CA ILE A 95 -8.49 5.20 -75.54
C ILE A 95 -9.67 4.32 -75.96
N LEU A 96 -9.70 3.06 -75.50
CA LEU A 96 -10.93 2.27 -75.55
C LEU A 96 -11.83 2.83 -74.46
N ALA A 97 -12.86 3.56 -74.90
CA ALA A 97 -13.97 3.98 -74.07
C ALA A 97 -14.70 2.74 -73.53
N GLU A 98 -14.96 2.80 -72.22
CA GLU A 98 -16.05 2.15 -71.50
C GLU A 98 -16.19 0.61 -71.54
N SER A 99 -15.98 0.00 -70.38
CA SER A 99 -17.04 -0.82 -69.77
C SER A 99 -16.93 -0.75 -68.25
N SER A 100 -18.01 -0.25 -67.68
CA SER A 100 -18.39 -0.28 -66.28
C SER A 100 -18.36 -1.70 -65.72
N SER A 101 -17.58 -1.91 -64.65
CA SER A 101 -17.95 -2.87 -63.60
C SER A 101 -17.31 -2.45 -62.28
N GLU A 102 -18.13 -2.53 -61.26
CA GLU A 102 -17.92 -2.01 -59.92
C GLU A 102 -16.85 -2.77 -59.13
N ALA A 103 -16.40 -2.13 -58.04
CA ALA A 103 -15.72 -2.72 -56.88
C ALA A 103 -14.24 -3.16 -57.02
N ALA A 104 -13.32 -2.19 -56.86
CA ALA A 104 -12.02 -2.42 -56.20
C ALA A 104 -11.37 -1.10 -55.71
N SER A 105 -11.77 -0.67 -54.52
CA SER A 105 -10.94 -0.13 -53.42
C SER A 105 -9.73 0.81 -53.73
N GLY A 106 -9.89 2.10 -53.40
CA GLY A 106 -8.80 2.98 -52.92
C GLY A 106 -8.57 4.25 -53.75
N PRO A 107 -8.41 5.46 -53.13
CA PRO A 107 -8.17 6.73 -53.85
C PRO A 107 -6.83 6.82 -54.62
N ASN A 108 -5.97 5.79 -54.53
CA ASN A 108 -4.55 5.86 -54.91
C ASN A 108 -4.20 5.12 -56.22
N THR A 109 -5.08 4.29 -56.76
CA THR A 109 -4.78 3.44 -57.94
C THR A 109 -4.81 4.21 -59.25
N ASN A 110 -5.67 5.22 -59.38
CA ASN A 110 -5.73 6.07 -60.59
C ASN A 110 -4.56 7.06 -60.69
N MET A 111 -4.09 7.65 -59.58
CA MET A 111 -2.87 8.48 -59.59
C MET A 111 -1.61 7.66 -59.94
N MET A 112 -1.46 6.45 -59.39
CA MET A 112 -0.30 5.59 -59.68
C MET A 112 -0.17 5.20 -61.16
N LYS A 113 -1.30 5.06 -61.89
CA LYS A 113 -1.32 4.80 -63.35
C LYS A 113 -0.91 6.02 -64.18
N ALA A 114 -1.20 7.24 -63.70
CA ALA A 114 -0.74 8.48 -64.35
C ALA A 114 0.77 8.70 -64.18
N PHE A 115 1.33 8.35 -63.01
CA PHE A 115 2.76 8.53 -62.70
C PHE A 115 3.72 7.57 -63.44
N SER A 116 3.25 6.41 -63.90
CA SER A 116 4.14 5.40 -64.51
C SER A 116 4.71 5.80 -65.87
N ASN A 117 4.23 6.90 -66.47
CA ASN A 117 4.55 7.32 -67.84
C ASN A 117 5.18 8.72 -67.92
N SER A 118 5.49 9.35 -66.78
CA SER A 118 5.98 10.73 -66.71
C SER A 118 7.50 10.87 -66.80
N ALA A 119 8.24 9.80 -66.52
CA ALA A 119 9.71 9.77 -66.54
C ALA A 119 10.26 8.39 -66.89
N THR A 120 11.41 8.36 -67.54
CA THR A 120 12.21 7.15 -67.76
C THR A 120 13.35 7.08 -66.74
N TYR A 121 13.65 5.88 -66.25
CA TYR A 121 14.68 5.66 -65.24
C TYR A 121 15.75 4.69 -65.76
N SER A 122 17.01 5.07 -65.60
CA SER A 122 18.16 4.19 -65.79
C SER A 122 18.87 3.96 -64.46
N TYR A 123 19.56 2.81 -64.37
CA TYR A 123 20.21 2.36 -63.14
C TYR A 123 21.67 2.09 -63.41
N LYS A 124 22.51 2.47 -62.47
CA LYS A 124 23.94 2.18 -62.48
C LYS A 124 24.38 1.59 -61.15
N ILE A 125 25.54 0.97 -61.13
CA ILE A 125 26.27 0.66 -59.90
C ILE A 125 27.65 1.28 -59.98
N ARG A 126 28.27 1.57 -58.83
CA ARG A 126 29.62 2.09 -58.74
C ARG A 126 30.50 1.05 -58.07
N ALA A 127 31.56 0.64 -58.74
CA ALA A 127 32.47 -0.40 -58.29
C ALA A 127 33.88 -0.06 -58.78
N ASP A 128 34.87 -0.12 -57.89
CA ASP A 128 36.29 0.08 -58.22
C ASP A 128 36.61 1.37 -58.99
N GLY A 129 35.82 2.43 -58.77
CA GLY A 129 35.97 3.73 -59.45
C GLY A 129 35.17 3.87 -60.75
N ASP A 130 34.61 2.78 -61.27
CA ASP A 130 33.85 2.74 -62.53
C ASP A 130 32.32 2.72 -62.30
N GLU A 131 31.58 3.23 -63.29
CA GLU A 131 30.12 3.17 -63.32
C GLU A 131 29.61 2.12 -64.33
N TYR A 132 28.90 1.09 -63.84
CA TYR A 132 28.35 0.03 -64.70
C TYR A 132 26.83 0.21 -64.88
N PRO A 133 26.32 0.29 -66.12
CA PRO A 133 24.89 0.32 -66.37
C PRO A 133 24.24 -1.03 -66.06
N VAL A 134 23.14 -1.02 -65.33
CA VAL A 134 22.42 -2.25 -64.95
C VAL A 134 20.94 -2.18 -65.28
N CYS A 135 20.33 -3.35 -65.53
CA CYS A 135 18.88 -3.43 -65.66
C CYS A 135 18.20 -3.33 -64.28
N PHE A 136 16.92 -2.95 -64.26
CA PHE A 136 16.14 -2.84 -63.02
C PHE A 136 16.11 -4.13 -62.20
N LYS A 137 16.01 -5.29 -62.85
CA LYS A 137 16.02 -6.60 -62.15
C LYS A 137 17.36 -6.84 -61.46
N ALA A 138 18.47 -6.53 -62.13
CA ALA A 138 19.81 -6.63 -61.54
C ALA A 138 19.97 -5.66 -60.37
N PHE A 139 19.51 -4.41 -60.50
CA PHE A 139 19.55 -3.42 -59.43
C PHE A 139 18.81 -3.88 -58.16
N LEU A 140 17.60 -4.45 -58.30
CA LEU A 140 16.87 -5.03 -57.18
C LEU A 140 17.61 -6.21 -56.54
N SER A 141 18.20 -7.05 -57.40
CA SER A 141 18.87 -8.29 -57.00
C SER A 141 20.19 -8.03 -56.28
N ILE A 142 21.07 -7.18 -56.82
CA ILE A 142 22.38 -6.82 -56.25
C ILE A 142 22.24 -6.24 -54.84
N PHE A 143 21.31 -5.29 -54.64
CA PHE A 143 21.11 -4.66 -53.33
C PHE A 143 20.10 -5.39 -52.44
N GLY A 144 19.50 -6.49 -52.88
CA GLY A 144 18.49 -7.24 -52.11
C GLY A 144 17.29 -6.39 -51.68
N VAL A 145 16.85 -5.45 -52.54
CA VAL A 145 15.76 -4.50 -52.24
C VAL A 145 14.48 -4.83 -53.01
N THR A 146 13.34 -4.50 -52.42
CA THR A 146 12.04 -4.78 -53.04
C THR A 146 11.68 -3.74 -54.11
N ARG A 147 10.93 -4.17 -55.14
CA ARG A 147 10.37 -3.30 -56.17
C ARG A 147 9.60 -2.10 -55.58
N ALA A 148 8.86 -2.33 -54.49
CA ALA A 148 8.09 -1.29 -53.81
C ALA A 148 8.99 -0.21 -53.16
N ARG A 149 10.18 -0.60 -52.66
CA ARG A 149 11.15 0.38 -52.12
C ARG A 149 11.65 1.29 -53.22
N VAL A 150 12.10 0.73 -54.35
CA VAL A 150 12.64 1.54 -55.46
C VAL A 150 11.57 2.40 -56.12
N ARG A 151 10.34 1.91 -56.28
CA ARG A 151 9.22 2.73 -56.80
C ARG A 151 8.94 3.96 -55.95
N ARG A 152 9.03 3.84 -54.63
CA ARG A 152 8.87 4.99 -53.73
C ARG A 152 9.98 6.02 -53.93
N LEU A 153 11.22 5.56 -54.12
CA LEU A 153 12.36 6.44 -54.40
C LEU A 153 12.17 7.17 -55.74
N GLN A 154 11.74 6.45 -56.79
CA GLN A 154 11.43 7.02 -58.10
C GLN A 154 10.34 8.10 -58.02
N GLN A 155 9.27 7.84 -57.29
CA GLN A 155 8.17 8.78 -57.11
C GLN A 155 8.62 10.04 -56.35
N HIS A 156 9.41 9.86 -55.29
CA HIS A 156 9.89 10.99 -54.49
C HIS A 156 10.95 11.81 -55.24
N LEU A 157 11.79 11.17 -56.05
CA LEU A 157 12.74 11.82 -56.95
C LEU A 157 12.01 12.63 -58.03
N LEU A 158 10.93 12.09 -58.60
CA LEU A 158 10.10 12.78 -59.60
C LEU A 158 9.37 13.99 -59.02
N LEU A 159 8.85 13.89 -57.78
CA LEU A 159 8.07 14.96 -57.15
C LEU A 159 8.91 16.05 -56.50
N TYR A 160 10.05 15.67 -55.89
CA TYR A 160 10.79 16.55 -54.99
C TYR A 160 12.30 16.63 -55.30
N GLY A 161 12.80 15.89 -56.29
CA GLY A 161 14.21 15.90 -56.68
C GLY A 161 15.18 15.33 -55.63
N LYS A 162 14.69 14.74 -54.53
CA LYS A 162 15.50 14.27 -53.40
C LYS A 162 15.02 12.95 -52.82
N SER A 163 15.87 12.30 -52.00
CA SER A 163 15.53 11.07 -51.27
C SER A 163 14.48 11.33 -50.17
N PRO A 164 13.54 10.40 -49.92
CA PRO A 164 12.56 10.51 -48.83
C PRO A 164 13.19 10.30 -47.45
N HIS A 165 12.64 10.95 -46.43
CA HIS A 165 13.01 10.71 -45.02
C HIS A 165 12.23 9.55 -44.38
N ASP A 166 12.84 8.87 -43.39
CA ASP A 166 12.19 7.77 -42.68
C ASP A 166 11.09 8.22 -41.70
N MET A 167 9.84 8.02 -42.12
CA MET A 167 8.64 8.34 -41.33
C MET A 167 8.04 7.16 -40.55
N ARG A 168 8.75 6.03 -40.44
CA ARG A 168 8.26 4.82 -39.74
C ARG A 168 7.99 5.07 -38.25
N GLY A 169 6.73 4.90 -37.85
CA GLY A 169 6.28 5.04 -36.45
C GLY A 169 5.90 6.48 -36.03
N LYS A 170 5.91 7.43 -36.97
CA LYS A 170 5.57 8.84 -36.74
C LYS A 170 4.17 9.16 -37.31
N HIS A 171 3.11 8.51 -36.80
CA HIS A 171 1.72 8.79 -37.22
C HIS A 171 0.85 9.30 -36.07
N ASN A 172 -0.03 10.26 -36.37
CA ASN A 172 -0.95 10.87 -35.39
C ASN A 172 -2.29 10.12 -35.24
N ASN A 173 -2.52 9.07 -36.03
CA ASN A 173 -3.78 8.33 -35.98
C ASN A 173 -3.82 7.38 -34.76
N ARG A 174 -4.51 7.78 -33.68
CA ARG A 174 -4.76 6.99 -32.46
C ARG A 174 -6.26 6.94 -32.14
N PRO A 175 -7.06 6.17 -32.88
CA PRO A 175 -8.53 6.21 -32.80
C PRO A 175 -9.11 5.71 -31.46
N LYS A 176 -8.32 5.07 -30.60
CA LYS A 176 -8.74 4.53 -29.29
C LYS A 176 -8.27 5.36 -28.09
N LYS A 177 -7.83 6.60 -28.30
CA LYS A 177 -7.39 7.45 -27.19
C LYS A 177 -8.59 7.91 -26.36
N THR A 178 -8.57 7.64 -25.06
CA THR A 178 -9.59 8.10 -24.11
C THR A 178 -9.72 9.62 -24.16
N PRO A 179 -10.94 10.18 -24.27
CA PRO A 179 -11.13 11.62 -24.26
C PRO A 179 -10.64 12.29 -22.97
N ASN A 180 -10.04 13.47 -23.09
CA ASN A 180 -9.47 14.20 -21.94
C ASN A 180 -10.50 14.50 -20.82
N HIS A 181 -11.77 14.71 -21.17
CA HIS A 181 -12.81 14.95 -20.16
C HIS A 181 -13.03 13.72 -19.26
N VAL A 182 -12.93 12.50 -19.81
CA VAL A 182 -13.06 11.26 -19.05
C VAL A 182 -11.87 11.08 -18.11
N LEU A 183 -10.65 11.44 -18.54
CA LEU A 183 -9.47 11.42 -17.68
C LEU A 183 -9.63 12.35 -16.47
N LYS A 184 -10.13 13.58 -16.67
CA LYS A 184 -10.43 14.52 -15.58
C LYS A 184 -11.48 13.98 -14.60
N LEU A 185 -12.49 13.26 -15.09
CA LEU A 185 -13.49 12.62 -14.23
C LEU A 185 -12.88 11.52 -13.36
N ILE A 186 -11.95 10.73 -13.90
CA ILE A 186 -11.22 9.70 -13.13
C ILE A 186 -10.36 10.37 -12.06
N GLU A 187 -9.63 11.43 -12.40
CA GLU A 187 -8.81 12.19 -11.46
C GLU A 187 -9.65 12.80 -10.34
N SER A 188 -10.77 13.46 -10.68
CA SER A 188 -11.71 14.00 -9.70
C SER A 188 -12.28 12.91 -8.77
N HIS A 189 -12.62 11.75 -9.33
CA HIS A 189 -13.09 10.61 -8.54
C HIS A 189 -12.03 10.08 -7.57
N ILE A 190 -10.79 9.89 -8.03
CA ILE A 190 -9.69 9.41 -7.17
C ILE A 190 -9.36 10.43 -6.08
N SER A 191 -9.35 11.74 -6.41
CA SER A 191 -9.14 12.81 -5.43
C SER A 191 -10.27 12.94 -4.40
N SER A 192 -11.47 12.43 -4.68
CA SER A 192 -12.59 12.49 -3.73
C SER A 192 -12.45 11.56 -2.52
N PHE A 193 -11.54 10.60 -2.55
CA PHE A 193 -11.29 9.71 -1.42
C PHE A 193 -10.41 10.39 -0.36
N LYS A 194 -10.84 10.38 0.89
CA LYS A 194 -10.07 10.90 2.03
C LYS A 194 -8.85 10.00 2.29
N ALA A 195 -7.70 10.39 1.76
CA ALA A 195 -6.43 9.71 2.02
C ALA A 195 -5.68 10.35 3.18
N ARG A 196 -5.06 9.53 4.03
CA ARG A 196 -4.28 9.97 5.19
C ARG A 196 -2.79 9.90 4.86
N GLN A 197 -2.00 10.89 5.26
CA GLN A 197 -0.53 10.72 5.28
C GLN A 197 -0.15 9.91 6.51
N SER A 198 0.70 8.89 6.35
CA SER A 198 1.20 8.14 7.52
C SER A 198 2.12 9.02 8.36
N HIS A 199 1.83 9.16 9.65
CA HIS A 199 2.62 9.94 10.60
C HIS A 199 4.11 9.51 10.64
N TYR A 200 4.37 8.20 10.53
CA TYR A 200 5.72 7.62 10.57
C TYR A 200 6.52 7.75 9.26
N SER A 201 5.86 7.87 8.10
CA SER A 201 6.57 7.99 6.81
C SER A 201 6.77 9.43 6.37
N ARG A 202 6.31 10.45 7.12
CA ARG A 202 6.49 11.88 6.75
C ARG A 202 7.95 12.23 6.46
N ARG A 203 8.89 11.64 7.20
CA ARG A 203 10.35 11.84 7.01
C ARG A 203 10.95 11.04 5.84
N LYS A 204 10.28 10.00 5.35
CA LYS A 204 10.79 9.08 4.30
C LYS A 204 10.04 9.20 2.95
N ASN A 205 8.79 9.65 2.93
CA ASN A 205 7.94 9.82 1.73
C ASN A 205 6.86 10.91 2.01
N PRO A 206 7.20 12.21 1.95
CA PRO A 206 6.29 13.30 2.33
C PRO A 206 5.03 13.39 1.44
N ASP A 207 5.13 13.01 0.17
CA ASP A 207 4.02 13.12 -0.80
C ASP A 207 3.18 11.83 -0.95
N ARG A 208 3.36 10.84 -0.06
CA ARG A 208 2.65 9.56 -0.15
C ARG A 208 1.39 9.56 0.71
N LEU A 209 0.26 9.29 0.05
CA LEU A 209 -1.06 9.21 0.66
C LEU A 209 -1.49 7.74 0.86
N TYR A 210 -2.25 7.47 1.91
CA TYR A 210 -2.73 6.14 2.25
C TYR A 210 -4.26 6.11 2.34
N LEU A 211 -4.87 5.19 1.59
CA LEU A 211 -6.29 4.85 1.67
C LEU A 211 -6.49 3.64 2.59
N PRO A 212 -7.70 3.46 3.16
CA PRO A 212 -8.01 2.33 4.05
C PRO A 212 -7.70 0.96 3.43
N GLU A 213 -7.34 -0.03 4.26
CA GLU A 213 -7.01 -1.40 3.83
C GLU A 213 -8.16 -2.13 3.13
N MET A 214 -9.40 -1.73 3.42
CA MET A 214 -10.61 -2.29 2.84
C MET A 214 -10.88 -1.79 1.41
N LEU A 215 -10.15 -0.75 0.97
CA LEU A 215 -10.28 -0.18 -0.36
C LEU A 215 -9.23 -0.80 -1.30
N SER A 216 -9.58 -0.94 -2.57
CA SER A 216 -8.65 -1.37 -3.62
C SER A 216 -8.92 -0.61 -4.91
N VAL A 217 -7.96 -0.53 -5.83
CA VAL A 217 -8.17 0.13 -7.14
C VAL A 217 -9.34 -0.51 -7.89
N LYS A 218 -9.54 -1.82 -7.74
CA LYS A 218 -10.67 -2.55 -8.35
C LYS A 218 -12.00 -2.15 -7.73
N THR A 219 -12.05 -1.93 -6.41
CA THR A 219 -13.23 -1.43 -5.70
C THR A 219 -13.53 0.01 -6.12
N MET A 220 -12.53 0.88 -6.13
CA MET A 220 -12.66 2.27 -6.58
C MET A 220 -13.15 2.35 -8.03
N TYR A 221 -12.64 1.49 -8.91
CA TYR A 221 -13.11 1.41 -10.29
C TYR A 221 -14.60 1.02 -10.39
N LYS A 222 -15.05 0.05 -9.60
CA LYS A 222 -16.49 -0.29 -9.53
C LYS A 222 -17.32 0.91 -9.06
N MET A 223 -16.85 1.64 -8.06
CA MET A 223 -17.50 2.86 -7.56
C MET A 223 -17.59 3.94 -8.66
N PHE A 224 -16.52 4.11 -9.45
CA PHE A 224 -16.49 5.03 -10.58
C PHE A 224 -17.53 4.69 -11.65
N LEU A 225 -17.61 3.40 -12.03
CA LEU A 225 -18.59 2.92 -13.01
C LEU A 225 -20.02 3.13 -12.50
N ASN A 226 -20.28 2.87 -11.23
CA ASN A 226 -21.60 3.07 -10.62
C ASN A 226 -22.00 4.55 -10.59
N LYS A 227 -21.05 5.44 -10.29
CA LYS A 227 -21.31 6.88 -10.16
C LYS A 227 -21.52 7.59 -11.49
N TYR A 228 -20.65 7.34 -12.47
CA TYR A 228 -20.66 8.10 -13.74
C TYR A 228 -21.30 7.32 -14.90
N ARG A 229 -21.51 6.00 -14.78
CA ARG A 229 -22.09 5.13 -15.82
C ARG A 229 -21.40 5.23 -17.20
N ILE A 230 -20.09 5.48 -17.21
CA ILE A 230 -19.27 5.60 -18.42
C ILE A 230 -18.62 4.25 -18.76
N LYS A 231 -18.63 3.86 -20.04
CA LYS A 231 -17.89 2.68 -20.52
C LYS A 231 -16.40 2.99 -20.63
N ILE A 232 -15.62 2.54 -19.66
CA ILE A 232 -14.16 2.61 -19.66
C ILE A 232 -13.58 1.27 -19.20
N SER A 233 -12.33 0.96 -19.57
CA SER A 233 -11.65 -0.25 -19.10
C SER A 233 -10.98 -0.04 -17.74
N TYR A 234 -10.90 -1.11 -16.93
CA TYR A 234 -10.14 -1.10 -15.68
C TYR A 234 -8.69 -0.67 -15.87
N LYS A 235 -8.07 -1.07 -16.98
CA LYS A 235 -6.67 -0.73 -17.30
C LYS A 235 -6.46 0.78 -17.42
N GLU A 236 -7.42 1.49 -18.01
CA GLU A 236 -7.34 2.94 -18.15
C GLU A 236 -7.46 3.63 -16.80
N TYR A 237 -8.44 3.23 -15.99
CA TYR A 237 -8.61 3.74 -14.62
C TYR A 237 -7.37 3.46 -13.75
N TRP A 238 -6.84 2.24 -13.82
CA TRP A 238 -5.63 1.84 -13.11
C TRP A 238 -4.40 2.61 -13.57
N SER A 239 -4.29 2.90 -14.87
CA SER A 239 -3.21 3.73 -15.42
C SER A 239 -3.23 5.11 -14.78
N VAL A 240 -4.37 5.80 -14.78
CA VAL A 240 -4.50 7.13 -14.15
C VAL A 240 -4.18 7.07 -12.66
N PHE A 241 -4.69 6.06 -11.93
CA PHE A 241 -4.36 5.88 -10.52
C PHE A 241 -2.85 5.73 -10.28
N ASN A 242 -2.16 4.92 -11.10
CA ASN A 242 -0.74 4.63 -10.89
C ASN A 242 0.22 5.69 -11.45
N THR A 243 -0.22 6.52 -12.41
CA THR A 243 0.61 7.59 -12.99
C THR A 243 0.37 8.96 -12.38
N SER A 244 -0.88 9.27 -12.02
CA SER A 244 -1.27 10.60 -11.54
C SER A 244 -1.30 10.71 -10.01
N PHE A 245 -1.25 9.58 -9.28
CA PHE A 245 -1.37 9.58 -7.81
C PHE A 245 -0.31 8.71 -7.13
N ASN A 246 0.25 9.20 -6.02
CA ASN A 246 1.17 8.46 -5.14
C ASN A 246 0.41 7.91 -3.92
N ILE A 247 -0.58 7.05 -4.19
CA ILE A 247 -1.48 6.48 -3.16
C ILE A 247 -1.17 5.00 -2.91
N LYS A 248 -1.16 4.56 -1.65
CA LYS A 248 -1.13 3.15 -1.24
C LYS A 248 -2.35 2.77 -0.40
N PHE A 249 -2.63 1.48 -0.29
CA PHE A 249 -3.67 0.95 0.58
C PHE A 249 -3.05 0.41 1.88
N GLY A 250 -3.67 0.74 3.00
CA GLY A 250 -3.22 0.38 4.33
C GLY A 250 -2.08 1.23 4.86
N LEU A 251 -2.09 1.46 6.17
CA LEU A 251 -0.96 2.09 6.83
C LEU A 251 0.20 1.08 6.86
N PRO A 252 1.47 1.52 6.71
CA PRO A 252 2.59 0.66 7.07
C PRO A 252 2.37 0.21 8.52
N ARG A 253 2.44 -1.09 8.79
CA ARG A 253 2.31 -1.62 10.16
C ARG A 253 3.32 -0.90 11.06
N SER A 254 2.85 0.04 11.85
CA SER A 254 3.70 0.93 12.64
C SER A 254 3.83 0.38 14.06
N ASP A 255 4.65 -0.67 14.17
CA ASP A 255 5.25 -1.11 15.44
C ASP A 255 6.77 -1.21 15.25
N THR A 256 7.39 -0.17 14.71
CA THR A 256 8.86 -0.09 14.65
C THR A 256 9.38 0.64 15.88
N CYS A 257 10.43 0.09 16.48
CA CYS A 257 11.12 0.76 17.57
C CYS A 257 11.83 2.00 17.02
N THR A 258 11.42 3.19 17.47
CA THR A 258 12.01 4.48 17.06
C THR A 258 13.51 4.55 17.35
N ILE A 259 13.97 3.89 18.42
CA ILE A 259 15.38 3.80 18.77
C ILE A 259 16.13 2.96 17.73
N CYS A 260 15.59 1.79 17.36
CA CYS A 260 16.16 0.97 16.30
C CYS A 260 16.19 1.69 14.95
N ASP A 261 15.09 2.37 14.59
CA ASP A 261 15.01 3.13 13.34
C ASP A 261 16.04 4.27 13.29
N ARG A 262 16.21 4.98 14.42
CA ARG A 262 17.21 6.05 14.56
C ARG A 262 18.63 5.51 14.44
N LEU A 263 18.97 4.47 15.21
CA LEU A 263 20.30 3.86 15.20
C LEU A 263 20.64 3.28 13.83
N MET A 264 19.67 2.63 13.16
CA MET A 264 19.86 2.10 11.81
C MET A 264 20.08 3.22 10.79
N SER A 265 19.34 4.33 10.90
CA SER A 265 19.53 5.50 10.03
C SER A 265 20.91 6.15 10.26
N GLN A 266 21.33 6.30 11.51
CA GLN A 266 22.65 6.82 11.86
C GLN A 266 23.77 5.90 11.34
N GLN A 267 23.60 4.58 11.47
CA GLN A 267 24.55 3.58 10.97
C GLN A 267 24.72 3.66 9.44
N ASN A 268 23.63 3.89 8.70
CA ASN A 268 23.65 3.97 7.24
C ASN A 268 24.30 5.27 6.71
N LEU A 269 24.25 6.36 7.49
CA LEU A 269 24.83 7.66 7.13
C LEU A 269 26.26 7.83 7.63
N CYS A 270 26.73 6.95 8.52
CA CYS A 270 28.03 7.08 9.16
C CYS A 270 29.16 6.53 8.27
N SER A 271 30.09 7.41 7.91
CA SER A 271 31.30 7.07 7.14
C SER A 271 32.46 6.60 8.04
N ASN A 272 32.45 6.98 9.32
CA ASN A 272 33.52 6.67 10.28
C ASN A 272 33.32 5.28 10.93
N LEU A 273 34.36 4.44 10.86
CA LEU A 273 34.33 3.07 11.41
C LEU A 273 34.17 3.02 12.94
N GLU A 274 34.76 3.95 13.69
CA GLU A 274 34.67 3.95 15.16
C GLU A 274 33.29 4.34 15.65
N GLU A 275 32.70 5.38 15.06
CA GLU A 275 31.33 5.80 15.35
C GLU A 275 30.32 4.72 14.95
N ARG A 276 30.55 4.05 13.82
CA ARG A 276 29.72 2.91 13.40
C ARG A 276 29.74 1.78 14.43
N ARG A 277 30.91 1.46 15.02
CA ARG A 277 31.02 0.46 16.10
C ARG A 277 30.30 0.88 17.37
N LYS A 278 30.35 2.17 17.74
CA LYS A 278 29.60 2.71 18.90
C LYS A 278 28.09 2.57 18.69
N ILE A 279 27.58 2.97 17.53
CA ILE A 279 26.15 2.85 17.16
C ILE A 279 25.71 1.39 17.16
N GLU A 280 26.53 0.48 16.62
CA GLU A 280 26.25 -0.95 16.63
C GLU A 280 26.20 -1.53 18.05
N THR A 281 27.13 -1.12 18.91
CA THR A 281 27.15 -1.52 20.33
C THR A 281 25.88 -1.04 21.05
N GLU A 282 25.49 0.23 20.86
CA GLU A 282 24.25 0.77 21.44
C GLU A 282 23.02 0.00 20.95
N ARG A 283 22.96 -0.32 19.67
CA ARG A 283 21.88 -1.12 19.08
C ARG A 283 21.82 -2.52 19.69
N ASN A 284 22.95 -3.19 19.82
CA ASN A 284 23.02 -4.54 20.39
C ASN A 284 22.61 -4.54 21.88
N ILE A 285 23.03 -3.52 22.64
CA ILE A 285 22.57 -3.31 24.03
C ILE A 285 21.05 -3.11 24.08
N HIS A 286 20.50 -2.28 23.19
CA HIS A 286 19.06 -2.05 23.11
C HIS A 286 18.26 -3.33 22.83
N LEU A 287 18.71 -4.14 21.87
CA LEU A 287 18.09 -5.42 21.54
C LEU A 287 18.20 -6.42 22.69
N CYS A 288 19.37 -6.55 23.31
CA CYS A 288 19.57 -7.42 24.47
C CYS A 288 18.63 -7.04 25.65
N ARG A 289 18.42 -5.73 25.87
CA ARG A 289 17.43 -5.26 26.86
C ARG A 289 16.00 -5.66 26.49
N ALA A 290 15.63 -5.58 25.21
CA ALA A 290 14.32 -6.03 24.73
C ALA A 290 14.15 -7.56 24.90
N ASP A 291 15.18 -8.34 24.57
CA ASP A 291 15.18 -9.80 24.71
C ASP A 291 15.03 -10.24 26.18
N LYS A 292 15.58 -9.46 27.11
CA LYS A 292 15.44 -9.75 28.55
C LYS A 292 13.98 -9.77 29.01
N PHE A 293 13.12 -8.91 28.45
CA PHE A 293 11.69 -8.94 28.73
C PHE A 293 11.07 -10.28 28.34
N TYR A 294 11.40 -10.80 27.15
CA TYR A 294 10.89 -12.09 26.66
C TYR A 294 11.45 -13.27 27.46
N GLU A 295 12.70 -13.21 27.90
CA GLU A 295 13.27 -14.20 28.80
C GLU A 295 12.50 -14.26 30.13
N ILE A 296 12.21 -13.11 30.73
CA ILE A 296 11.42 -13.01 31.97
C ILE A 296 10.01 -13.56 31.74
N LYS A 297 9.34 -13.14 30.67
CA LYS A 297 8.01 -13.62 30.32
C LYS A 297 7.96 -15.15 30.17
N ARG A 298 8.97 -15.75 29.50
CA ARG A 298 9.08 -17.22 29.39
C ARG A 298 9.26 -17.89 30.76
N LYS A 299 10.12 -17.34 31.63
CA LYS A 299 10.33 -17.86 32.99
C LYS A 299 9.05 -17.76 33.84
N CYS A 300 8.35 -16.63 33.79
CA CYS A 300 7.08 -16.44 34.48
C CYS A 300 6.00 -17.41 33.96
N LYS A 301 5.92 -17.61 32.63
CA LYS A 301 5.03 -18.62 32.03
C LYS A 301 5.28 -20.01 32.59
N LEU A 302 6.53 -20.46 32.65
CA LEU A 302 6.88 -21.78 33.20
C LEU A 302 6.47 -21.89 34.69
N LYS A 303 6.74 -20.87 35.50
CA LYS A 303 6.31 -20.84 36.91
C LYS A 303 4.79 -20.88 37.06
N ALA A 304 4.07 -20.20 36.16
CA ALA A 304 2.62 -20.18 36.16
C ALA A 304 2.04 -21.56 35.78
N GLN A 305 2.63 -22.23 34.78
CA GLN A 305 2.28 -23.60 34.40
C GLN A 305 2.55 -24.63 35.51
N GLN A 306 3.56 -24.37 36.35
CA GLN A 306 3.84 -25.16 37.57
C GLN A 306 2.89 -24.81 38.73
N GLY A 307 1.96 -23.87 38.55
CA GLY A 307 1.02 -23.46 39.58
C GLY A 307 1.62 -22.64 40.72
N LEU A 308 2.82 -22.06 40.53
CA LEU A 308 3.51 -21.27 41.55
C LEU A 308 3.02 -19.81 41.62
N ILE A 309 2.61 -19.25 40.49
CA ILE A 309 2.17 -17.86 40.36
C ILE A 309 0.98 -17.76 39.41
N MET A 310 0.16 -16.71 39.55
CA MET A 310 -0.77 -16.28 38.51
C MET A 310 -0.04 -15.34 37.56
N CYS A 311 -0.14 -15.56 36.24
CA CYS A 311 0.61 -14.77 35.26
C CYS A 311 -0.30 -14.35 34.11
N LEU A 312 -0.62 -13.06 34.06
CA LEU A 312 -1.58 -12.51 33.10
C LEU A 312 -0.93 -11.51 32.15
N SER A 313 -1.46 -11.44 30.94
CA SER A 313 -1.19 -10.34 30.01
C SER A 313 -2.49 -9.73 29.53
N PHE A 314 -2.56 -8.42 29.42
CA PHE A 314 -3.79 -7.75 29.00
C PHE A 314 -3.51 -6.55 28.10
N ASP A 315 -4.42 -6.29 27.17
CA ASP A 315 -4.31 -5.22 26.18
C ASP A 315 -5.65 -4.91 25.53
N TYR A 316 -5.77 -3.73 24.91
CA TYR A 316 -6.88 -3.41 24.02
C TYR A 316 -6.55 -3.78 22.58
N MET A 317 -7.55 -4.29 21.88
CA MET A 317 -7.53 -4.34 20.43
C MET A 317 -7.67 -2.92 19.85
N GLN A 318 -7.32 -2.76 18.57
CA GLN A 318 -7.79 -1.64 17.78
C GLN A 318 -9.33 -1.60 17.80
N ASN A 319 -9.91 -0.40 17.88
CA ASN A 319 -11.36 -0.23 17.97
C ASN A 319 -12.03 -0.85 16.74
N LEU A 320 -13.08 -1.64 16.97
CA LEU A 320 -13.87 -2.24 15.91
C LEU A 320 -14.98 -1.26 15.52
N PRO A 321 -15.13 -0.91 14.22
CA PRO A 321 -16.20 -0.03 13.79
C PRO A 321 -17.56 -0.71 13.89
N LEU A 322 -18.60 0.04 14.23
CA LEU A 322 -19.97 -0.46 14.32
C LEU A 322 -20.95 0.62 13.80
N PRO A 323 -21.70 0.38 12.70
CA PRO A 323 -21.74 -0.83 11.89
C PRO A 323 -20.54 -0.93 10.94
N HIS A 324 -19.95 -2.12 10.80
CA HIS A 324 -18.90 -2.45 9.84
C HIS A 324 -19.49 -3.02 8.54
N ILE A 325 -19.66 -2.16 7.54
CA ILE A 325 -20.29 -2.50 6.24
C ILE A 325 -19.39 -2.15 5.05
N GLN A 326 -19.57 -2.86 3.93
CA GLN A 326 -18.80 -2.65 2.69
C GLN A 326 -19.42 -1.57 1.76
N SER A 327 -20.00 -0.51 2.32
CA SER A 327 -20.61 0.59 1.56
C SER A 327 -19.64 1.75 1.33
N SER A 328 -19.75 2.42 0.18
CA SER A 328 -19.00 3.64 -0.14
C SER A 328 -19.24 4.78 0.86
N GLU A 329 -20.40 4.78 1.51
CA GLU A 329 -20.81 5.83 2.45
C GLU A 329 -20.05 5.76 3.77
N VAL A 330 -19.54 4.58 4.15
CA VAL A 330 -18.74 4.37 5.37
C VAL A 330 -17.46 5.19 5.36
N PHE A 331 -16.87 5.43 4.20
CA PHE A 331 -15.63 6.19 4.08
C PHE A 331 -15.77 7.68 4.43
N PHE A 332 -17.01 8.16 4.59
CA PHE A 332 -17.31 9.55 4.90
C PHE A 332 -18.03 9.75 6.24
N ALA A 333 -18.32 8.67 6.97
CA ALA A 333 -19.16 8.69 8.16
C ALA A 333 -18.41 8.25 9.44
N SER A 334 -18.69 8.90 10.57
CA SER A 334 -18.20 8.47 11.88
C SER A 334 -19.02 7.26 12.37
N GLN A 335 -18.34 6.18 12.72
CA GLN A 335 -18.94 4.92 13.21
C GLN A 335 -18.83 4.83 14.74
N LEU A 336 -19.75 4.10 15.37
CA LEU A 336 -19.69 3.77 16.80
C LEU A 336 -18.48 2.86 17.03
N TRP A 337 -17.77 3.04 18.14
CA TRP A 337 -16.69 2.14 18.50
C TRP A 337 -17.19 0.97 19.35
N TYR A 338 -16.81 -0.23 18.93
CA TYR A 338 -16.91 -1.46 19.71
C TYR A 338 -15.53 -1.79 20.28
N TYR A 339 -15.43 -1.79 21.60
CA TYR A 339 -14.21 -1.97 22.33
C TYR A 339 -14.02 -3.43 22.71
N VAL A 340 -12.78 -3.91 22.55
CA VAL A 340 -12.37 -5.28 22.84
C VAL A 340 -11.13 -5.23 23.72
N PHE A 341 -11.27 -5.67 24.97
CA PHE A 341 -10.17 -5.77 25.93
C PHE A 341 -9.90 -7.25 26.24
N GLY A 342 -8.68 -7.70 25.99
CA GLY A 342 -8.29 -9.09 26.21
C GLY A 342 -7.47 -9.26 27.47
N VAL A 343 -7.81 -10.26 28.29
CA VAL A 343 -6.98 -10.77 29.38
C VAL A 343 -6.60 -12.21 29.05
N HIS A 344 -5.30 -12.46 28.96
CA HIS A 344 -4.71 -13.76 28.66
C HIS A 344 -4.04 -14.34 29.90
N ASP A 345 -4.41 -15.58 30.23
CA ASP A 345 -3.71 -16.37 31.24
C ASP A 345 -2.55 -17.14 30.59
N LEU A 346 -1.31 -16.87 31.03
CA LEU A 346 -0.12 -17.50 30.45
C LEU A 346 0.03 -18.97 30.87
N ALA A 347 -0.62 -19.43 31.94
CA ALA A 347 -0.56 -20.81 32.40
C ALA A 347 -1.41 -21.72 31.50
N THR A 348 -2.69 -21.41 31.35
CA THR A 348 -3.66 -22.23 30.61
C THR A 348 -3.72 -21.88 29.12
N ASN A 349 -3.27 -20.67 28.76
CA ASN A 349 -3.53 -20.02 27.48
C ASN A 349 -5.02 -19.68 27.26
N ASP A 350 -5.81 -19.58 28.33
CA ASP A 350 -7.16 -19.06 28.23
C ASP A 350 -7.14 -17.56 27.96
N ALA A 351 -8.22 -17.09 27.34
CA ALA A 351 -8.35 -15.72 26.91
C ALA A 351 -9.79 -15.24 27.17
N THR A 352 -9.91 -14.36 28.15
CA THR A 352 -11.16 -13.68 28.49
C THR A 352 -11.20 -12.36 27.71
N ILE A 353 -12.23 -12.19 26.90
CA ILE A 353 -12.42 -11.02 26.05
C ILE A 353 -13.60 -10.23 26.59
N PHE A 354 -13.33 -9.05 27.10
CA PHE A 354 -14.35 -8.10 27.54
C PHE A 354 -14.77 -7.23 26.36
N VAL A 355 -16.07 -7.12 26.15
CA VAL A 355 -16.64 -6.35 25.05
C VAL A 355 -17.75 -5.42 25.53
N TYR A 356 -17.76 -4.24 24.96
CA TYR A 356 -18.73 -3.17 25.20
C TYR A 356 -18.52 -2.10 24.13
N ASP A 357 -19.49 -1.20 23.96
CA ASP A 357 -19.41 -0.10 23.01
C ASP A 357 -19.19 1.25 23.72
N GLU A 358 -18.96 2.29 22.94
CA GLU A 358 -18.69 3.64 23.45
C GLU A 358 -19.83 4.31 24.23
N THR A 359 -21.08 3.82 24.12
CA THR A 359 -22.18 4.29 24.98
C THR A 359 -22.14 3.65 26.36
N THR A 360 -21.50 2.47 26.48
CA THR A 360 -21.38 1.75 27.74
C THR A 360 -20.19 2.25 28.57
N GLY A 361 -19.02 2.40 27.95
CA GLY A 361 -17.78 2.76 28.64
C GLY A 361 -16.72 3.31 27.69
N LYS A 362 -15.62 3.85 28.23
CA LYS A 362 -14.50 4.38 27.44
C LYS A 362 -13.32 3.41 27.48
N LYS A 363 -12.09 3.91 27.36
CA LYS A 363 -10.85 3.11 27.42
C LYS A 363 -9.81 3.75 28.34
N GLY A 364 -10.24 4.40 29.42
CA GLY A 364 -9.35 5.07 30.36
C GLY A 364 -8.82 4.15 31.46
N GLN A 365 -7.98 4.71 32.33
CA GLN A 365 -7.40 4.01 33.48
C GLN A 365 -8.43 3.41 34.45
N ASN A 366 -9.57 4.10 34.66
CA ASN A 366 -10.65 3.59 35.50
C ASN A 366 -11.37 2.40 34.81
N ASP A 367 -11.55 2.46 33.49
CA ASP A 367 -12.11 1.36 32.71
C ASP A 367 -11.26 0.10 32.84
N VAL A 368 -9.94 0.21 32.60
CA VAL A 368 -9.03 -0.94 32.68
C VAL A 368 -9.02 -1.55 34.08
N THR A 369 -8.91 -0.73 35.12
CA THR A 369 -8.89 -1.23 36.50
C THR A 369 -10.22 -1.88 36.90
N SER A 370 -11.34 -1.41 36.37
CA SER A 370 -12.66 -2.03 36.57
C SER A 370 -12.78 -3.38 35.87
N LEU A 371 -12.30 -3.49 34.62
CA LEU A 371 -12.27 -4.75 33.87
C LEU A 371 -11.38 -5.81 34.55
N LEU A 372 -10.22 -5.39 35.06
CA LEU A 372 -9.34 -6.27 35.83
C LEU A 372 -9.98 -6.69 37.16
N LEU A 373 -10.64 -5.77 37.87
CA LEU A 373 -11.38 -6.11 39.09
C LEU A 373 -12.48 -7.14 38.80
N GLN A 374 -13.23 -6.96 37.71
CA GLN A 374 -14.24 -7.92 37.26
C GLN A 374 -13.62 -9.28 36.92
N TYR A 375 -12.45 -9.29 36.27
CA TYR A 375 -11.72 -10.53 35.99
C TYR A 375 -11.35 -11.27 37.28
N PHE A 376 -10.77 -10.59 38.26
CA PHE A 376 -10.38 -11.20 39.54
C PHE A 376 -11.59 -11.66 40.37
N ASN A 377 -12.72 -10.94 40.31
CA ASN A 377 -13.94 -11.34 41.02
C ASN A 377 -14.62 -12.59 40.41
N LYS A 378 -14.41 -12.85 39.12
CA LYS A 378 -14.99 -14.02 38.41
C LYS A 378 -14.05 -15.22 38.33
N THR A 379 -12.76 -14.99 38.56
CA THR A 379 -11.73 -16.04 38.49
C THR A 379 -11.44 -16.56 39.88
N ASP A 380 -11.31 -17.87 40.04
CA ASP A 380 -10.87 -18.45 41.31
C ASP A 380 -9.38 -18.15 41.53
N VAL A 381 -9.09 -17.12 42.32
CA VAL A 381 -7.72 -16.70 42.62
C VAL A 381 -7.15 -17.57 43.73
N THR A 382 -6.43 -18.62 43.33
CA THR A 382 -5.80 -19.58 44.25
C THR A 382 -4.33 -19.27 44.56
N LYS A 383 -3.75 -18.24 43.92
CA LYS A 383 -2.31 -17.95 43.97
C LYS A 383 -2.05 -16.64 44.70
N ASP A 384 -1.09 -16.67 45.62
CA ASP A 384 -0.66 -15.51 46.39
C ASP A 384 0.09 -14.46 45.54
N ASP A 385 0.75 -14.90 44.47
CA ASP A 385 1.65 -14.06 43.67
C ASP A 385 1.08 -13.83 42.26
N LEU A 386 0.95 -12.56 41.87
CA LEU A 386 0.49 -12.13 40.56
C LEU A 386 1.63 -11.49 39.76
N VAL A 387 1.77 -11.91 38.51
CA VAL A 387 2.64 -11.26 37.52
C VAL A 387 1.80 -10.74 36.36
N LEU A 388 1.97 -9.46 36.03
CA LEU A 388 1.25 -8.77 34.97
C LEU A 388 2.18 -8.34 33.83
N PHE A 389 1.70 -8.44 32.60
CA PHE A 389 2.35 -7.93 31.39
C PHE A 389 1.38 -7.12 30.54
N SER A 390 1.67 -5.85 30.29
CA SER A 390 0.86 -5.01 29.41
C SER A 390 1.73 -4.02 28.66
N ASP A 391 1.12 -3.28 27.74
CA ASP A 391 1.77 -2.20 27.04
C ASP A 391 2.06 -0.99 27.98
N GLY A 392 2.82 -0.03 27.46
CA GLY A 392 3.21 1.14 28.23
C GLY A 392 2.29 2.35 28.08
N CYS A 393 1.00 2.16 27.74
CA CYS A 393 0.06 3.25 27.45
C CYS A 393 -0.25 4.07 28.72
N PRO A 394 0.09 5.37 28.79
CA PRO A 394 -0.18 6.19 29.98
C PRO A 394 -1.67 6.35 30.28
N GLY A 395 -2.52 6.50 29.26
CA GLY A 395 -3.96 6.68 29.44
C GLY A 395 -4.70 5.45 29.99
N GLN A 396 -4.08 4.27 29.90
CA GLN A 396 -4.69 2.98 30.23
C GLN A 396 -3.92 2.25 31.34
N ASN A 397 -2.68 1.86 31.06
CA ASN A 397 -1.97 0.82 31.80
C ASN A 397 -0.83 1.35 32.67
N LYS A 398 -0.17 2.43 32.25
CA LYS A 398 1.05 2.98 32.86
C LYS A 398 0.82 4.33 33.51
N ASN A 399 -0.06 4.35 34.49
CA ASN A 399 -0.46 5.52 35.28
C ASN A 399 -0.52 5.21 36.78
N TYR A 400 -0.66 6.25 37.59
CA TYR A 400 -0.76 6.11 39.04
C TYR A 400 -2.05 5.43 39.49
N VAL A 401 -3.16 5.51 38.72
CA VAL A 401 -4.42 4.83 39.09
C VAL A 401 -4.24 3.32 39.06
N MET A 402 -3.60 2.78 38.02
CA MET A 402 -3.24 1.37 37.94
C MET A 402 -2.34 0.96 39.10
N VAL A 403 -1.30 1.73 39.42
CA VAL A 403 -0.40 1.43 40.55
C VAL A 403 -1.16 1.39 41.89
N ARG A 404 -2.05 2.37 42.11
CA ARG A 404 -2.91 2.44 43.31
C ARG A 404 -3.90 1.27 43.38
N PHE A 405 -4.46 0.87 42.25
CA PHE A 405 -5.34 -0.29 42.15
C PHE A 405 -4.61 -1.58 42.50
N LEU A 406 -3.42 -1.82 41.96
CA LEU A 406 -2.60 -2.99 42.31
C LEU A 406 -2.22 -2.95 43.81
N TYR A 407 -1.94 -1.78 44.37
CA TYR A 407 -1.72 -1.63 45.80
C TYR A 407 -2.97 -1.99 46.62
N ALA A 408 -4.15 -1.59 46.16
CA ALA A 408 -5.41 -1.96 46.80
C ALA A 408 -5.66 -3.47 46.77
N LEU A 409 -5.34 -4.15 45.67
CA LEU A 409 -5.43 -5.62 45.58
C LEU A 409 -4.58 -6.35 46.64
N VAL A 410 -3.44 -5.77 47.02
CA VAL A 410 -2.55 -6.34 48.03
C VAL A 410 -2.97 -5.96 49.46
N HIS A 411 -3.20 -4.68 49.72
CA HIS A 411 -3.32 -4.18 51.10
C HIS A 411 -4.75 -3.95 51.58
N ILE A 412 -5.70 -3.69 50.67
CA ILE A 412 -7.11 -3.43 51.02
C ILE A 412 -7.90 -4.73 50.81
N PHE A 413 -7.94 -5.22 49.57
CA PHE A 413 -8.71 -6.40 49.19
C PHE A 413 -8.01 -7.71 49.58
N LYS A 414 -6.69 -7.67 49.83
CA LYS A 414 -5.88 -8.82 50.26
C LYS A 414 -6.02 -10.05 49.36
N VAL A 415 -6.17 -9.82 48.06
CA VAL A 415 -6.29 -10.86 47.02
C VAL A 415 -4.93 -11.50 46.74
N PHE A 416 -3.85 -10.72 46.82
CA PHE A 416 -2.49 -11.16 46.53
C PHE A 416 -1.53 -10.74 47.65
N LYS A 417 -0.52 -11.56 47.93
CA LYS A 417 0.62 -11.17 48.78
C LYS A 417 1.62 -10.34 48.01
N THR A 418 1.88 -10.69 46.74
CA THR A 418 2.79 -9.90 45.91
C THR A 418 2.25 -9.71 44.49
N ILE A 419 2.48 -8.52 43.94
CA ILE A 419 2.19 -8.20 42.54
C ILE A 419 3.46 -7.66 41.89
N THR A 420 3.87 -8.24 40.75
CA THR A 420 4.93 -7.71 39.91
C THR A 420 4.41 -7.38 38.51
N TYR A 421 4.60 -6.14 38.07
CA TYR A 421 4.05 -5.64 36.80
C TYR A 421 5.18 -5.22 35.86
N TYR A 422 5.23 -5.83 34.68
CA TYR A 422 6.27 -5.62 33.67
C TYR A 422 5.74 -4.87 32.45
N PHE A 423 6.51 -3.87 32.01
CA PHE A 423 6.26 -3.13 30.77
C PHE A 423 7.35 -3.42 29.74
N PRO A 424 7.02 -3.72 28.47
CA PRO A 424 7.99 -3.92 27.40
C PRO A 424 8.68 -2.60 26.99
N ILE A 425 9.79 -2.73 26.26
CA ILE A 425 10.37 -1.59 25.53
C ILE A 425 9.44 -1.27 24.36
N ARG A 426 9.10 0.01 24.18
CA ARG A 426 8.24 0.49 23.08
C ARG A 426 8.80 0.05 21.72
N GLY A 427 7.93 -0.43 20.83
CA GLY A 427 8.32 -1.00 19.53
C GLY A 427 8.93 -2.40 19.59
N HIS A 428 9.08 -2.97 20.79
CA HIS A 428 9.43 -4.37 21.03
C HIS A 428 8.36 -5.08 21.87
N SER A 429 7.12 -4.56 21.86
CA SER A 429 5.97 -5.04 22.63
C SER A 429 5.15 -6.05 21.85
N ARG A 430 5.56 -7.33 21.85
CA ARG A 430 4.71 -8.42 21.35
C ARG A 430 4.07 -9.15 22.52
N LEU A 431 2.82 -8.81 22.81
CA LEU A 431 2.04 -9.45 23.85
C LEU A 431 1.32 -10.68 23.28
N PRO A 432 0.92 -11.65 24.12
CA PRO A 432 0.14 -12.79 23.65
C PRO A 432 -1.18 -12.36 23.00
N ASN A 433 -1.75 -11.25 23.47
CA ASN A 433 -3.02 -10.68 23.00
C ASN A 433 -2.99 -10.32 21.51
N ASP A 434 -1.84 -9.90 20.98
CA ASP A 434 -1.67 -9.56 19.55
C ASP A 434 -2.05 -10.75 18.65
N GLN A 435 -1.79 -11.98 19.10
CA GLN A 435 -2.15 -13.18 18.35
C GLN A 435 -3.67 -13.32 18.25
N TYR A 436 -4.40 -13.08 19.34
CA TYR A 436 -5.86 -13.14 19.38
C TYR A 436 -6.50 -12.05 18.54
N PHE A 437 -6.01 -10.82 18.67
CA PHE A 437 -6.47 -9.69 17.88
C PHE A 437 -6.23 -9.90 16.39
N SER A 438 -5.13 -10.56 16.01
CA SER A 438 -4.87 -10.90 14.61
C SER A 438 -5.90 -11.88 14.02
N LEU A 439 -6.46 -12.79 14.83
CA LEU A 439 -7.53 -13.69 14.42
C LEU A 439 -8.85 -12.92 14.22
N ILE A 440 -9.17 -12.02 15.14
CA ILE A 440 -10.37 -11.15 15.05
C ILE A 440 -10.25 -10.22 13.82
N GLU A 441 -9.09 -9.61 13.57
CA GLU A 441 -8.83 -8.83 12.36
C GLU A 441 -8.97 -9.66 11.07
N ALA A 442 -8.61 -10.95 11.10
CA ALA A 442 -8.82 -11.84 9.96
C ALA A 442 -10.31 -12.06 9.69
N LYS A 443 -11.15 -12.16 10.73
CA LYS A 443 -12.61 -12.22 10.60
C LYS A 443 -13.20 -10.88 10.13
N LYS A 444 -12.77 -9.75 10.70
CA LYS A 444 -13.19 -8.39 10.30
C LYS A 444 -12.96 -8.09 8.81
N ARG A 445 -11.85 -8.58 8.23
CA ARG A 445 -11.57 -8.38 6.79
C ARG A 445 -12.51 -9.14 5.86
N LYS A 446 -13.12 -10.23 6.32
CA LYS A 446 -13.95 -11.12 5.50
C LYS A 446 -15.45 -10.97 5.75
N ASN A 447 -15.85 -10.34 6.86
CA ASN A 447 -17.24 -10.29 7.30
C ASN A 447 -17.68 -8.84 7.54
N MET A 448 -19.00 -8.64 7.53
CA MET A 448 -19.65 -7.42 7.99
C MET A 448 -20.18 -7.65 9.41
N ALA A 449 -20.33 -6.56 10.16
CA ALA A 449 -20.94 -6.57 11.49
C ALA A 449 -21.87 -5.37 11.61
N GLU A 450 -23.18 -5.59 11.57
CA GLU A 450 -24.16 -4.50 11.59
C GLU A 450 -24.55 -4.13 13.01
N VAL A 451 -24.48 -5.05 13.98
CA VAL A 451 -24.79 -4.81 15.40
C VAL A 451 -23.78 -5.49 16.31
N GLN A 452 -23.82 -5.19 17.63
CA GLN A 452 -22.88 -5.75 18.60
C GLN A 452 -22.85 -7.29 18.60
N SER A 453 -24.02 -7.93 18.47
CA SER A 453 -24.12 -9.39 18.43
C SER A 453 -23.42 -10.02 17.22
N ASP A 454 -23.26 -9.27 16.12
CA ASP A 454 -22.44 -9.73 14.99
C ASP A 454 -20.97 -9.76 15.36
N TRP A 455 -20.47 -8.72 16.04
CA TRP A 455 -19.10 -8.71 16.54
C TRP A 455 -18.86 -9.80 17.58
N ASP A 456 -19.79 -10.00 18.52
CA ASP A 456 -19.72 -11.07 19.51
C ASP A 456 -19.52 -12.44 18.85
N ARG A 457 -20.37 -12.73 17.86
CA ARG A 457 -20.30 -13.97 17.08
C ARG A 457 -18.97 -14.09 16.34
N LEU A 458 -18.53 -13.04 15.65
CA LEU A 458 -17.27 -13.05 14.91
C LEU A 458 -16.05 -13.22 15.81
N ILE A 459 -16.08 -12.67 17.03
CA ILE A 459 -15.02 -12.84 18.03
C ILE A 459 -15.00 -14.30 18.49
N LEU A 460 -16.15 -14.87 18.89
CA LEU A 460 -16.24 -16.27 19.32
C LEU A 460 -15.75 -17.24 18.24
N GLU A 461 -16.13 -17.00 16.98
CA GLU A 461 -15.68 -17.81 15.84
C GLU A 461 -14.22 -17.56 15.42
N ALA A 462 -13.55 -16.53 15.93
CA ALA A 462 -12.19 -16.18 15.50
C ALA A 462 -11.15 -17.18 15.99
N ARG A 463 -11.40 -17.87 17.11
CA ARG A 463 -10.48 -18.83 17.70
C ARG A 463 -11.16 -20.19 17.91
N GLU A 464 -10.64 -21.21 17.25
CA GLU A 464 -11.10 -22.60 17.45
C GLU A 464 -10.18 -23.37 18.40
N LYS A 465 -8.87 -23.11 18.35
CA LYS A 465 -7.85 -23.82 19.15
C LYS A 465 -7.09 -22.89 20.11
N PRO A 466 -6.71 -23.38 21.30
CA PRO A 466 -7.18 -24.61 21.97
C PRO A 466 -8.69 -24.59 22.28
N SER A 467 -9.29 -23.42 22.45
CA SER A 467 -10.71 -23.22 22.73
C SER A 467 -11.17 -21.83 22.28
N PRO A 468 -12.47 -21.62 22.05
CA PRO A 468 -13.04 -20.29 21.85
C PRO A 468 -12.71 -19.31 22.99
N PHE A 469 -12.84 -18.02 22.71
CA PHE A 469 -12.68 -16.99 23.73
C PHE A 469 -13.79 -17.08 24.78
N ASN A 470 -13.46 -16.76 26.03
CA ASN A 470 -14.46 -16.48 27.06
C ASN A 470 -14.94 -15.04 26.88
N LEU A 471 -16.03 -14.85 26.14
CA LEU A 471 -16.58 -13.54 25.82
C LEU A 471 -17.44 -13.01 26.98
N VAL A 472 -17.10 -11.83 27.50
CA VAL A 472 -17.81 -11.17 28.60
C VAL A 472 -18.34 -9.82 28.13
N LYS A 473 -19.67 -9.72 28.05
CA LYS A 473 -20.34 -8.42 27.86
C LYS A 473 -20.26 -7.62 29.15
N VAL A 474 -19.77 -6.39 29.08
CA VAL A 474 -19.58 -5.54 30.25
C VAL A 474 -20.73 -4.57 30.36
N PRO A 475 -21.60 -4.69 31.37
CA PRO A 475 -22.62 -3.67 31.62
C PRO A 475 -21.96 -2.42 32.20
N GLN A 476 -22.58 -1.26 31.98
CA GLN A 476 -22.05 0.02 32.45
C GLN A 476 -21.84 0.07 33.98
N SER A 477 -22.71 -0.61 34.74
CA SER A 477 -22.63 -0.74 36.19
C SER A 477 -21.33 -1.34 36.72
N ASN A 478 -20.55 -1.99 35.83
CA ASN A 478 -19.29 -2.64 36.19
C ASN A 478 -18.07 -1.74 36.01
N PHE A 479 -18.26 -0.46 35.63
CA PHE A 479 -17.20 0.54 35.61
C PHE A 479 -17.24 1.38 36.87
N PHE A 480 -16.12 1.46 37.58
CA PHE A 480 -15.98 2.14 38.87
C PHE A 480 -14.93 3.26 38.82
N ASN A 481 -15.15 4.34 39.59
CA ASN A 481 -14.17 5.42 39.71
C ASN A 481 -13.04 5.08 40.71
N MET A 482 -12.15 4.18 40.29
CA MET A 482 -11.02 3.72 41.11
C MET A 482 -10.07 4.85 41.50
N SER A 483 -9.87 5.82 40.61
CA SER A 483 -9.06 7.00 40.87
C SER A 483 -9.57 7.77 42.09
N GLU A 484 -10.86 8.06 42.13
CA GLU A 484 -11.50 8.82 43.21
C GLU A 484 -11.53 8.02 44.51
N ALA A 485 -11.94 6.75 44.47
CA ALA A 485 -12.02 5.89 45.64
C ALA A 485 -10.65 5.75 46.35
N LEU A 486 -9.56 5.69 45.58
CA LEU A 486 -8.22 5.50 46.11
C LEU A 486 -7.49 6.81 46.43
N LYS A 487 -7.79 7.93 45.77
CA LYS A 487 -7.11 9.23 45.92
C LYS A 487 -6.84 9.65 47.37
N PRO A 488 -7.78 9.50 48.34
CA PRO A 488 -7.58 9.94 49.73
C PRO A 488 -6.46 9.20 50.48
N TYR A 489 -5.98 8.07 49.98
CA TYR A 489 -5.01 7.20 50.65
C TYR A 489 -3.59 7.35 50.12
N PHE A 490 -3.38 8.08 49.03
CA PHE A 490 -2.08 8.22 48.40
C PHE A 490 -1.58 9.67 48.44
N LEU A 491 -0.26 9.81 48.32
CA LEU A 491 0.39 11.10 48.17
C LEU A 491 0.07 11.67 46.78
N SER A 492 -0.03 13.00 46.69
CA SER A 492 -0.14 13.70 45.41
C SER A 492 1.11 13.49 44.55
N ASN A 493 2.28 13.50 45.19
CA ASN A 493 3.58 13.17 44.58
C ASN A 493 4.27 12.08 45.39
N SER A 494 4.81 11.07 44.71
CA SER A 494 5.58 10.02 45.38
C SER A 494 6.89 10.56 45.96
N LYS A 495 7.44 9.84 46.95
CA LYS A 495 8.73 10.20 47.58
C LYS A 495 9.69 9.00 47.53
N PRO A 496 10.82 9.10 46.80
CA PRO A 496 11.19 10.19 45.88
C PRO A 496 10.23 10.28 44.67
N PRO A 497 10.28 11.39 43.90
CA PRO A 497 9.46 11.55 42.70
C PRO A 497 9.70 10.43 41.68
N MET A 498 8.66 9.68 41.34
CA MET A 498 8.73 8.55 40.41
C MET A 498 8.43 9.02 38.99
N LYS A 499 9.42 8.89 38.10
CA LYS A 499 9.24 9.09 36.66
C LYS A 499 8.55 7.87 36.03
N ILE A 500 7.23 7.78 36.18
CA ILE A 500 6.44 6.60 35.76
C ILE A 500 6.68 6.21 34.29
N LYS A 501 6.85 7.17 33.36
CA LYS A 501 7.19 6.92 31.95
C LYS A 501 8.45 6.05 31.80
N GLY A 502 9.44 6.22 32.67
CA GLY A 502 10.72 5.49 32.68
C GLY A 502 10.67 4.10 33.33
N VAL A 503 9.67 3.81 34.17
CA VAL A 503 9.58 2.54 34.90
C VAL A 503 9.38 1.36 33.94
N ARG A 504 9.93 0.20 34.26
CA ARG A 504 9.79 -1.05 33.50
C ARG A 504 9.29 -2.21 34.35
N VAL A 505 9.56 -2.16 35.64
CA VAL A 505 9.05 -3.15 36.60
C VAL A 505 8.53 -2.41 37.82
N ILE A 506 7.34 -2.76 38.28
CA ILE A 506 6.77 -2.35 39.56
C ILE A 506 6.55 -3.60 40.39
N ARG A 507 6.89 -3.55 41.67
CA ARG A 507 6.60 -4.61 42.63
C ARG A 507 5.93 -4.02 43.86
N ILE A 508 4.86 -4.69 44.29
CA ILE A 508 4.09 -4.38 45.48
C ILE A 508 4.03 -5.67 46.31
N SER A 509 4.16 -5.55 47.62
CA SER A 509 4.27 -6.69 48.52
C SER A 509 3.59 -6.38 49.84
N ALA A 510 2.86 -7.35 50.40
CA ALA A 510 2.03 -7.18 51.59
C ALA A 510 2.86 -6.80 52.85
N ASP A 511 4.14 -7.16 52.89
CA ASP A 511 5.10 -6.85 53.96
C ASP A 511 5.62 -5.41 53.94
N LYS A 512 5.32 -4.63 52.89
CA LYS A 512 5.88 -3.28 52.68
C LYS A 512 4.78 -2.26 52.44
N ASP A 513 4.93 -1.08 53.01
CA ASP A 513 4.00 0.05 52.79
C ASP A 513 4.37 0.90 51.56
N TYR A 514 5.57 0.70 51.02
CA TYR A 514 6.09 1.32 49.80
C TYR A 514 6.06 0.36 48.59
N ILE A 515 6.22 0.93 47.40
CA ILE A 515 6.40 0.14 46.17
C ILE A 515 7.87 0.10 45.77
N GLN A 516 8.25 -0.92 45.02
CA GLN A 516 9.59 -1.06 44.46
C GLN A 516 9.52 -0.94 42.94
N CYS A 517 10.41 -0.15 42.35
CA CYS A 517 10.43 0.11 40.92
C CYS A 517 11.80 -0.20 40.31
N LYS A 518 11.82 -0.49 39.01
CA LYS A 518 13.04 -0.54 38.20
C LYS A 518 12.85 0.19 36.89
N SER A 519 13.87 0.93 36.46
CA SER A 519 13.94 1.53 35.12
C SER A 519 14.35 0.54 34.03
N ASN A 520 14.94 -0.60 34.42
CA ASN A 520 15.37 -1.70 33.56
C ASN A 520 14.86 -3.05 34.11
N TYR A 521 15.09 -4.14 33.37
CA TYR A 521 14.72 -5.49 33.83
C TYR A 521 15.74 -6.13 34.79
N THR A 522 16.90 -5.51 34.96
CA THR A 522 18.01 -5.96 35.79
C THR A 522 18.44 -4.86 36.77
N GLY A 523 19.29 -5.20 37.74
CA GLY A 523 19.80 -4.26 38.74
C GLY A 523 18.98 -4.20 40.04
N GLY A 524 19.33 -3.23 40.89
CA GLY A 524 18.70 -2.97 42.18
C GLY A 524 17.27 -2.43 42.05
N TRP A 525 16.56 -2.37 43.17
CA TRP A 525 15.22 -1.81 43.27
C TRP A 525 15.28 -0.39 43.81
N ASP A 526 14.56 0.52 43.17
CA ASP A 526 14.26 1.84 43.73
C ASP A 526 13.05 1.71 44.66
N THR A 527 13.14 2.25 45.87
CA THR A 527 12.04 2.26 46.84
C THR A 527 11.28 3.57 46.75
N ILE A 528 9.96 3.50 46.52
CA ILE A 528 9.09 4.66 46.30
C ILE A 528 7.92 4.65 47.30
N GLN A 529 7.85 5.65 48.17
CA GLN A 529 6.69 5.89 49.01
C GLN A 529 5.57 6.53 48.18
N ILE A 530 4.41 5.87 48.13
CA ILE A 530 3.21 6.40 47.46
C ILE A 530 2.05 6.66 48.42
N ARG A 531 2.09 6.09 49.64
CA ARG A 531 1.02 6.17 50.63
C ARG A 531 1.16 7.40 51.54
N ASN A 532 0.02 7.97 51.89
CA ASN A 532 -0.06 8.94 52.96
C ASN A 532 -0.33 8.24 54.31
N ARG A 533 -0.41 9.00 55.40
CA ARG A 533 -0.60 8.48 56.76
C ARG A 533 -2.04 8.04 57.08
N LYS A 534 -3.00 8.24 56.17
CA LYS A 534 -4.41 7.89 56.40
C LYS A 534 -4.55 6.37 56.49
N LYS A 535 -5.23 5.85 57.50
CA LYS A 535 -5.50 4.41 57.67
C LYS A 535 -6.23 3.86 56.44
N LEU A 536 -5.80 2.69 55.96
CA LEU A 536 -6.51 1.99 54.88
C LEU A 536 -7.85 1.45 55.38
N PRO A 537 -8.89 1.50 54.56
CA PRO A 537 -10.18 0.96 54.94
C PRO A 537 -10.13 -0.58 54.88
N SER A 538 -11.01 -1.24 55.63
CA SER A 538 -11.23 -2.69 55.51
C SER A 538 -11.98 -3.05 54.23
N ASN A 539 -12.92 -2.20 53.80
CA ASN A 539 -13.67 -2.32 52.56
C ASN A 539 -13.65 -0.99 51.81
N LEU A 540 -13.45 -1.04 50.49
CA LEU A 540 -13.43 0.15 49.65
C LEU A 540 -14.81 0.36 49.00
N THR A 541 -15.43 1.51 49.26
CA THR A 541 -16.64 1.91 48.55
C THR A 541 -16.28 2.38 47.15
N LEU A 542 -16.87 1.76 46.13
CA LEU A 542 -16.67 2.09 44.73
C LEU A 542 -17.92 2.78 44.17
N SER A 543 -17.78 4.03 43.75
CA SER A 543 -18.81 4.73 42.99
C SER A 543 -18.79 4.30 41.52
N PRO A 544 -19.95 4.28 40.85
CA PRO A 544 -20.01 4.12 39.40
C PRO A 544 -19.13 5.17 38.70
N LEU A 545 -18.45 4.77 37.63
CA LEU A 545 -17.68 5.69 36.79
C LEU A 545 -18.58 6.56 35.92
N TYR A 546 -19.73 6.02 35.53
CA TYR A 546 -20.71 6.66 34.67
C TYR A 546 -22.07 6.68 35.39
N GLU A 547 -22.74 7.84 35.37
CA GLU A 547 -24.05 8.03 36.00
C GLU A 547 -25.21 7.53 35.13
N GLY A 548 -24.96 7.31 33.83
CA GLY A 548 -25.91 6.80 32.86
C GLY A 548 -25.23 6.58 31.50
N GLU A 549 -26.01 6.13 30.52
CA GLU A 549 -25.49 5.82 29.18
C GLU A 549 -24.75 7.02 28.57
N ILE A 550 -23.55 6.77 28.08
CA ILE A 550 -22.68 7.81 27.53
C ILE A 550 -23.30 8.31 26.24
N GLN A 551 -23.62 9.60 26.23
CA GLN A 551 -24.32 10.24 25.12
C GLN A 551 -23.45 10.31 23.86
N ILE A 552 -24.04 9.95 22.72
CA ILE A 552 -23.39 10.06 21.41
C ILE A 552 -23.47 11.53 20.94
N LYS A 553 -22.35 12.07 20.47
CA LYS A 553 -22.30 13.42 19.88
C LYS A 553 -23.34 13.54 18.74
N PRO A 554 -24.12 14.63 18.64
CA PRO A 554 -25.18 14.78 17.64
C PRO A 554 -24.72 14.55 16.19
N GLN A 555 -23.53 15.02 15.85
CA GLN A 555 -22.94 14.82 14.51
C GLN A 555 -22.69 13.34 14.21
N LYS A 556 -22.14 12.60 15.16
CA LYS A 556 -21.87 11.16 15.04
C LYS A 556 -23.18 10.36 14.93
N LEU A 557 -24.19 10.75 15.70
CA LEU A 557 -25.52 10.15 15.65
C LEU A 557 -26.19 10.34 14.28
N ALA A 558 -26.06 11.52 13.68
CA ALA A 558 -26.56 11.78 12.32
C ALA A 558 -25.88 10.88 11.28
N PHE A 559 -24.55 10.69 11.39
CA PHE A 559 -23.81 9.76 10.54
C PHE A 559 -24.30 8.31 10.71
N LEU A 560 -24.48 7.85 11.94
CA LEU A 560 -24.99 6.51 12.24
C LEU A 560 -26.38 6.27 11.66
N ARG A 561 -27.30 7.22 11.80
CA ARG A 561 -28.64 7.13 11.20
C ARG A 561 -28.61 7.11 9.67
N ASN A 562 -27.65 7.79 9.05
CA ASN A 562 -27.48 7.71 7.61
C ASN A 562 -26.92 6.34 7.18
N LEU A 563 -25.90 5.83 7.88
CA LEU A 563 -25.36 4.49 7.67
C LEU A 563 -26.40 3.39 7.86
N ALA A 564 -27.33 3.59 8.80
CA ALA A 564 -28.43 2.66 9.06
C ALA A 564 -29.28 2.37 7.81
N LYS A 565 -29.41 3.32 6.88
CA LYS A 565 -30.16 3.13 5.62
C LYS A 565 -29.51 2.11 4.68
N CYS A 566 -28.22 1.84 4.86
CA CYS A 566 -27.47 0.86 4.08
C CYS A 566 -27.53 -0.56 4.68
N LEU A 567 -28.14 -0.75 5.86
CA LEU A 567 -28.22 -2.04 6.52
C LEU A 567 -29.32 -2.90 5.89
N GLN A 568 -29.07 -4.21 5.82
CA GLN A 568 -30.00 -5.14 5.16
C GLN A 568 -31.13 -5.59 6.08
N ASN A 569 -30.89 -5.61 7.40
CA ASN A 569 -31.85 -6.11 8.37
C ASN A 569 -32.67 -4.96 8.99
N PRO A 570 -34.01 -4.95 8.87
CA PRO A 570 -34.88 -3.93 9.46
C PRO A 570 -34.72 -3.77 10.98
N GLY A 571 -34.41 -4.85 11.70
CA GLY A 571 -34.14 -4.80 13.15
C GLY A 571 -32.88 -4.01 13.48
N ASN A 572 -31.84 -4.14 12.66
CA ASN A 572 -30.59 -3.41 12.84
C ASN A 572 -30.76 -1.91 12.50
N VAL A 573 -31.59 -1.59 11.49
CA VAL A 573 -31.99 -0.19 11.21
C VAL A 573 -32.67 0.44 12.43
N ARG A 574 -33.58 -0.30 13.08
CA ARG A 574 -34.29 0.16 14.28
C ARG A 574 -33.33 0.47 15.43
N TYR A 575 -32.32 -0.38 15.66
CA TYR A 575 -31.30 -0.16 16.69
C TYR A 575 -30.62 1.21 16.56
N TYR A 576 -30.15 1.57 15.37
CA TYR A 576 -29.48 2.87 15.15
C TYR A 576 -30.42 4.07 15.15
N THR A 577 -31.67 3.87 14.75
CA THR A 577 -32.68 4.94 14.76
C THR A 577 -33.19 5.24 16.17
N SER A 578 -33.18 4.26 17.08
CA SER A 578 -33.54 4.44 18.49
C SER A 578 -32.47 5.12 19.35
N LEU A 579 -31.23 5.29 18.86
CA LEU A 579 -30.17 5.97 19.61
C LEU A 579 -30.54 7.45 19.85
N GLN A 580 -30.32 7.92 21.08
CA GLN A 580 -30.59 9.28 21.54
C GLN A 580 -29.30 10.14 21.56
N SER A 581 -29.45 11.45 21.40
CA SER A 581 -28.36 12.43 21.52
C SER A 581 -28.38 13.12 22.88
N GLY A 582 -27.22 13.47 23.42
CA GLY A 582 -27.13 14.38 24.57
C GLY A 582 -27.59 15.80 24.22
N GLN A 583 -28.21 16.50 25.18
CA GLN A 583 -28.50 17.94 25.04
C GLN A 583 -27.17 18.73 25.09
N GLU A 584 -27.00 19.70 24.19
CA GLU A 584 -25.83 20.58 24.16
C GLU A 584 -25.86 21.55 25.34
N GLU A 585 -24.84 21.51 26.21
CA GLU A 585 -24.51 22.68 27.05
C GLU A 585 -23.84 23.73 26.14
N SER A 586 -24.54 24.85 25.95
CA SER A 586 -24.08 26.00 25.19
C SER A 586 -22.79 26.57 25.79
N THR A 587 -21.66 26.41 25.09
CA THR A 587 -20.48 27.25 25.27
C THR A 587 -20.04 27.86 23.94
N SER A 588 -19.63 29.12 24.04
CA SER A 588 -19.47 30.14 23.01
C SER A 588 -18.70 29.76 21.75
N SER A 589 -19.18 30.30 20.63
CA SER A 589 -18.58 30.39 19.30
C SER A 589 -17.06 30.64 19.30
N GLY A 590 -16.31 29.63 18.85
CA GLY A 590 -14.93 29.74 18.38
C GLY A 590 -14.82 29.16 16.97
N SER A 591 -14.20 29.92 16.07
CA SER A 591 -13.96 29.64 14.66
C SER A 591 -13.50 28.21 14.37
N GLY A 592 -14.08 27.62 13.31
CA GLY A 592 -13.84 26.25 12.87
C GLY A 592 -12.36 25.89 12.68
N GLU A 593 -11.81 25.19 13.67
CA GLU A 593 -10.68 24.30 13.51
C GLU A 593 -11.18 22.87 13.35
N VAL A 594 -10.54 22.14 12.44
CA VAL A 594 -10.83 20.73 12.15
C VAL A 594 -10.37 19.89 13.35
N GLU A 595 -11.30 19.43 14.19
CA GLU A 595 -10.99 18.43 15.23
C GLU A 595 -10.48 17.13 14.58
N LEU A 596 -9.20 16.84 14.81
CA LEU A 596 -8.58 15.56 14.50
C LEU A 596 -9.08 14.51 15.51
N ASP A 597 -9.84 13.54 15.02
CA ASP A 597 -10.30 12.36 15.75
C ASP A 597 -9.07 11.53 16.21
N SER A 598 -8.67 11.70 17.47
CA SER A 598 -7.44 11.16 18.07
C SER A 598 -7.65 9.85 18.84
N ASP A 599 -8.81 9.22 18.70
CA ASP A 599 -9.21 8.00 19.42
C ASP A 599 -8.71 6.68 18.81
N ASP A 600 -7.96 6.74 17.70
CA ASP A 600 -7.27 5.58 17.14
C ASP A 600 -5.93 5.41 17.87
N ASN A 601 -5.62 4.18 18.32
CA ASN A 601 -4.43 3.79 19.09
C ASN A 601 -3.08 4.01 18.35
N SER A 602 -3.02 4.90 17.35
CA SER A 602 -1.78 5.47 16.83
C SER A 602 -1.19 6.38 17.90
N SER A 603 -0.19 5.86 18.62
CA SER A 603 0.56 6.57 19.65
C SER A 603 0.74 8.05 19.30
N GLY A 604 0.08 8.92 20.08
CA GLY A 604 0.20 10.37 20.00
C GLY A 604 1.68 10.75 20.03
N ALA A 605 2.13 11.26 18.89
CA ALA A 605 3.34 12.02 18.79
C ALA A 605 2.96 13.46 19.09
N GLU A 606 3.34 13.92 20.27
CA GLU A 606 3.61 15.31 20.60
C GLU A 606 4.63 15.24 21.75
N ASP A 607 5.61 16.14 21.69
CA ASP A 607 6.99 16.02 22.20
C ASP A 607 7.18 15.65 23.70
#